data_AF-A0A1X0D6L5-F1
#
_entry.id   AF-A0A1X0D6L5-F1
#
_cell.length_a   1.000
_cell.length_b   1.000
_cell.length_c   1.000
_cell.angle_alpha   90.00
_cell.angle_beta   90.00
_cell.angle_gamma   90.00
#
_symmetry.space_group_name_H-M   'P 1'
#
loop_
_entity.id
_entity.type
_entity.pdbx_description
1 polymer ?
#
loop_
_entity_poly.entity_id
_entity_poly.type
_entity_poly.pdbx_seq_one_letter_code
_entity_poly.pdbx_strand_id
1 'polypeptide(L)'
;MIIYTDTVNTWGNSATVHYTHPACDVLAQTTLAMHLQFNSNLPPSPMFRSYAFIRSVVVDGAAITVNAPTLTAAGLTELTVELFTENGASAGVVNEFDTTGAHVGPPVAAATARRVSFHRRVNGTTAYAHTVRVYPGGRDVSEQEAIATALGILPSLGLDPAGLIMKVTTDPASVSRPQRLDLATDELLDESADGFFE
;
A
#
# COMPACT_ATOMS: atom_id res chain seq x y z
N MET A 1 14.09 16.75 -5.74
CA MET A 1 14.29 15.64 -6.71
C MET A 1 13.55 14.41 -6.17
N ILE A 2 13.07 13.46 -7.00
CA ILE A 2 12.28 12.32 -6.48
C ILE A 2 13.21 11.32 -5.79
N ILE A 3 12.94 11.00 -4.52
CA ILE A 3 13.65 9.97 -3.73
C ILE A 3 13.15 8.59 -4.13
N TYR A 4 11.85 8.37 -4.09
CA TYR A 4 11.19 7.18 -4.60
C TYR A 4 9.82 7.49 -5.19
N THR A 5 9.38 6.58 -6.04
CA THR A 5 8.00 6.50 -6.53
C THR A 5 7.51 5.06 -6.35
N ASP A 6 6.27 4.90 -5.92
CA ASP A 6 5.64 3.60 -5.76
C ASP A 6 4.19 3.62 -6.26
N THR A 7 3.75 2.49 -6.83
CA THR A 7 2.37 2.28 -7.24
C THR A 7 1.73 1.27 -6.32
N VAL A 8 0.69 1.70 -5.62
CA VAL A 8 -0.14 0.87 -4.75
C VAL A 8 -1.39 0.50 -5.52
N ASN A 9 -1.70 -0.79 -5.60
CA ASN A 9 -2.87 -1.30 -6.32
C ASN A 9 -3.87 -1.93 -5.36
N THR A 10 -5.16 -1.75 -5.66
CA THR A 10 -6.27 -2.37 -4.94
C THR A 10 -7.33 -2.88 -5.93
N TRP A 11 -8.02 -3.94 -5.54
CA TRP A 11 -9.14 -4.57 -6.23
C TRP A 11 -10.22 -4.89 -5.18
N GLY A 12 -11.18 -3.99 -5.01
CA GLY A 12 -12.32 -4.16 -4.10
C GLY A 12 -11.91 -4.29 -2.63
N ASN A 13 -10.76 -3.73 -2.26
CA ASN A 13 -10.12 -3.91 -0.95
C ASN A 13 -9.42 -2.63 -0.48
N SER A 14 -8.91 -2.68 0.74
CA SER A 14 -8.01 -1.65 1.30
C SER A 14 -6.58 -2.17 1.29
N ALA A 15 -5.63 -1.27 1.08
CA ALA A 15 -4.21 -1.54 1.20
C ALA A 15 -3.52 -0.44 2.00
N THR A 16 -2.55 -0.80 2.83
CA THR A 16 -1.61 0.16 3.39
C THR A 16 -0.20 -0.15 2.94
N VAL A 17 0.61 0.90 2.80
CA VAL A 17 2.04 0.75 2.52
C VAL A 17 2.83 1.56 3.53
N HIS A 18 3.83 0.92 4.15
CA HIS A 18 4.75 1.51 5.11
C HIS A 18 6.14 1.58 4.49
N TYR A 19 6.62 2.79 4.29
CA TYR A 19 7.94 3.11 3.75
C TYR A 19 8.89 3.44 4.91
N THR A 20 10.11 2.89 4.89
CA THR A 20 11.19 3.29 5.81
C THR A 20 12.44 3.70 5.03
N HIS A 21 13.09 4.80 5.40
CA HIS A 21 14.29 5.33 4.76
C HIS A 21 15.11 6.18 5.76
N PRO A 22 16.36 6.58 5.44
CA PRO A 22 17.11 7.54 6.25
C PRO A 22 16.38 8.87 6.38
N ALA A 23 16.67 9.62 7.45
CA ALA A 23 16.09 10.94 7.67
C ALA A 23 16.29 11.85 6.45
N CYS A 24 15.21 12.41 5.91
CA CYS A 24 15.22 13.30 4.75
C CYS A 24 14.22 14.45 4.91
N ASP A 25 14.53 15.60 4.30
CA ASP A 25 13.61 16.72 4.25
C ASP A 25 12.82 16.68 2.93
N VAL A 26 11.52 16.45 3.02
CA VAL A 26 10.73 16.00 1.89
C VAL A 26 9.40 16.71 1.74
N LEU A 27 8.91 16.72 0.51
CA LEU A 27 7.50 16.82 0.16
C LEU A 27 7.03 15.40 -0.21
N ALA A 28 6.14 14.82 0.59
CA ALA A 28 5.47 13.56 0.27
C ALA A 28 4.10 13.86 -0.36
N GLN A 29 3.73 13.09 -1.39
CA GLN A 29 2.47 13.23 -2.09
C GLN A 29 1.89 11.87 -2.47
N THR A 30 0.58 11.75 -2.32
CA THR A 30 -0.23 10.65 -2.87
C THR A 30 -1.17 11.20 -3.94
N THR A 31 -1.27 10.48 -5.05
CA THR A 31 -2.17 10.80 -6.16
C THR A 31 -2.94 9.55 -6.56
N LEU A 32 -4.26 9.64 -6.69
CA LEU A 32 -5.05 8.59 -7.31
C LEU A 32 -4.80 8.64 -8.83
N ALA A 33 -4.11 7.62 -9.37
CA ALA A 33 -3.66 7.59 -10.76
C ALA A 33 -4.61 6.84 -11.70
N MET A 34 -5.37 5.88 -11.17
CA MET A 34 -6.35 5.12 -11.94
C MET A 34 -7.53 4.72 -11.08
N HIS A 35 -8.71 4.69 -11.69
CA HIS A 35 -9.96 4.22 -11.09
C HIS A 35 -10.79 3.46 -12.13
N LEU A 36 -11.10 2.20 -11.86
CA LEU A 36 -11.85 1.32 -12.76
C LEU A 36 -13.03 0.70 -12.00
N GLN A 37 -14.22 0.84 -12.56
CA GLN A 37 -15.45 0.26 -12.01
C GLN A 37 -15.72 -1.08 -12.67
N PHE A 38 -15.99 -2.14 -11.90
CA PHE A 38 -16.35 -3.45 -12.46
C PHE A 38 -17.75 -3.48 -13.08
N ASN A 39 -18.58 -2.47 -12.81
CA ASN A 39 -19.97 -2.42 -13.22
C ASN A 39 -20.20 -1.42 -14.36
N SER A 40 -19.52 -1.61 -15.50
CA SER A 40 -19.73 -0.78 -16.70
C SER A 40 -21.17 -0.84 -17.26
N ASN A 41 -21.92 -1.89 -16.91
CA ASN A 41 -23.29 -2.13 -17.35
C ASN A 41 -24.37 -1.72 -16.34
N LEU A 42 -23.99 -1.21 -15.17
CA LEU A 42 -24.96 -0.65 -14.21
C LEU A 42 -24.95 0.88 -14.34
N PRO A 43 -26.07 1.57 -14.07
CA PRO A 43 -26.08 3.02 -13.93
C PRO A 43 -24.97 3.45 -12.97
N PRO A 44 -24.30 4.59 -13.19
CA PRO A 44 -23.26 5.09 -12.30
C PRO A 44 -23.74 5.03 -10.85
N SER A 45 -23.12 4.16 -10.04
CA SER A 45 -23.48 4.07 -8.63
C SER A 45 -22.86 5.26 -7.90
N PRO A 46 -23.63 6.07 -7.16
CA PRO A 46 -23.10 7.21 -6.41
C PRO A 46 -22.20 6.81 -5.22
N MET A 47 -21.96 5.51 -5.00
CA MET A 47 -21.20 4.98 -3.85
C MET A 47 -19.83 4.40 -4.22
N PHE A 48 -19.28 4.69 -5.40
CA PHE A 48 -17.90 4.31 -5.69
C PHE A 48 -16.93 5.29 -5.04
N ARG A 49 -16.09 4.79 -4.14
CA ARG A 49 -15.14 5.60 -3.36
C ARG A 49 -13.76 4.98 -3.45
N SER A 50 -12.80 5.79 -3.88
CA SER A 50 -11.38 5.48 -3.74
C SER A 50 -10.62 6.70 -3.25
N TYR A 51 -9.66 6.49 -2.37
CA TYR A 51 -8.76 7.54 -1.90
C TYR A 51 -7.36 6.96 -1.66
N ALA A 52 -6.36 7.83 -1.76
CA ALA A 52 -4.99 7.52 -1.37
C ALA A 52 -4.52 8.64 -0.44
N PHE A 53 -4.33 8.36 0.85
CA PHE A 53 -3.89 9.36 1.84
C PHE A 53 -2.68 8.89 2.62
N ILE A 54 -1.83 9.86 2.98
CA ILE A 54 -0.84 9.73 4.03
C ILE A 54 -1.58 9.68 5.36
N ARG A 55 -1.42 8.58 6.10
CA ARG A 55 -2.08 8.35 7.39
C ARG A 55 -1.19 8.77 8.55
N SER A 56 0.06 8.36 8.51
CA SER A 56 1.03 8.64 9.56
C SER A 56 2.44 8.78 9.01
N VAL A 57 3.27 9.45 9.78
CA VAL A 57 4.70 9.60 9.53
C VAL A 57 5.50 9.46 10.82
N VAL A 58 6.79 9.19 10.70
CA VAL A 58 7.76 9.36 11.79
C VAL A 58 8.73 10.47 11.41
N VAL A 59 8.75 11.53 12.21
CA VAL A 59 9.61 12.71 12.06
C VAL A 59 10.39 12.89 13.35
N ASP A 60 11.72 12.97 13.27
CA ASP A 60 12.61 13.10 14.44
C ASP A 60 12.34 12.04 15.53
N GLY A 61 11.94 10.83 15.11
CA GLY A 61 11.61 9.71 16.01
C GLY A 61 10.21 9.76 16.64
N ALA A 62 9.38 10.76 16.32
CA ALA A 62 8.01 10.87 16.80
C ALA A 62 6.99 10.49 15.71
N ALA A 63 6.05 9.61 16.06
CA ALA A 63 4.94 9.25 15.17
C ALA A 63 3.86 10.35 15.18
N ILE A 64 3.46 10.81 14.00
CA ILE A 64 2.49 11.88 13.79
C ILE A 64 1.37 11.38 12.87
N THR A 65 0.11 11.66 13.23
CA THR A 65 -1.05 11.45 12.35
C THR A 65 -1.21 12.61 11.38
N VAL A 66 -1.43 12.32 10.09
CA VAL A 66 -1.48 13.32 9.02
C VAL A 66 -2.87 13.39 8.38
N ASN A 67 -3.37 12.27 7.85
CA ASN A 67 -4.65 12.17 7.12
C ASN A 67 -4.80 13.18 5.97
N ALA A 68 -3.80 13.28 5.11
CA ALA A 68 -3.77 14.22 3.98
C ALA A 68 -3.17 13.60 2.72
N PRO A 69 -3.46 14.12 1.51
CA PRO A 69 -2.82 13.67 0.28
C PRO A 69 -1.38 14.19 0.12
N THR A 70 -0.98 15.18 0.90
CA THR A 70 0.37 15.77 0.85
C THR A 70 0.87 16.12 2.24
N LEU A 71 2.19 16.13 2.40
CA LEU A 71 2.88 16.57 3.61
C LEU A 71 4.24 17.14 3.25
N THR A 72 4.66 18.20 3.92
CA THR A 72 6.07 18.62 3.96
C THR A 72 6.62 18.37 5.35
N ALA A 73 7.79 17.71 5.45
CA ALA A 73 8.44 17.41 6.72
C ALA A 73 9.97 17.50 6.59
N ALA A 74 10.64 17.94 7.64
CA ALA A 74 12.08 17.80 7.79
C ALA A 74 12.38 16.57 8.66
N GLY A 75 13.45 15.83 8.37
CA GLY A 75 13.82 14.65 9.17
C GLY A 75 12.83 13.48 9.13
N LEU A 76 12.08 13.30 8.03
CA LEU A 76 11.17 12.17 7.84
C LEU A 76 11.96 10.87 7.72
N THR A 77 11.58 9.82 8.47
CA THR A 77 12.18 8.48 8.38
C THR A 77 11.22 7.38 7.99
N GLU A 78 9.93 7.55 8.28
CA GLU A 78 8.90 6.57 7.96
C GLU A 78 7.61 7.25 7.49
N LEU A 79 6.94 6.63 6.51
CA LEU A 79 5.68 7.10 5.93
C LEU A 79 4.70 5.93 5.84
N THR A 80 3.44 6.12 6.25
CA THR A 80 2.37 5.16 6.01
C THR A 80 1.29 5.77 5.15
N VAL A 81 1.00 5.12 4.02
CA VAL A 81 -0.06 5.47 3.09
C VAL A 81 -1.16 4.43 3.15
N GLU A 82 -2.40 4.87 3.00
CA GLU A 82 -3.56 4.00 2.80
C GLU A 82 -4.19 4.30 1.45
N LEU A 83 -4.41 3.23 0.68
CA LEU A 83 -5.23 3.21 -0.52
C LEU A 83 -6.48 2.38 -0.24
N PHE A 84 -7.64 2.96 -0.49
CA PHE A 84 -8.91 2.27 -0.38
C PHE A 84 -9.62 2.29 -1.72
N THR A 85 -10.25 1.17 -2.10
CA THR A 85 -11.16 1.10 -3.25
C THR A 85 -12.37 0.25 -2.95
N GLU A 86 -13.55 0.86 -3.05
CA GLU A 86 -14.82 0.15 -2.97
C GLU A 86 -15.30 -0.28 -4.36
N ASN A 87 -15.69 -1.55 -4.50
CA ASN A 87 -16.36 -2.13 -5.68
C ASN A 87 -15.62 -2.01 -7.04
N GLY A 88 -14.33 -1.70 -7.06
CA GLY A 88 -13.56 -1.47 -8.29
C GLY A 88 -12.09 -1.82 -8.16
N ALA A 89 -11.30 -1.45 -9.15
CA ALA A 89 -9.84 -1.42 -9.04
C ALA A 89 -9.36 0.04 -8.99
N SER A 90 -8.29 0.31 -8.25
CA SER A 90 -7.62 1.61 -8.32
C SER A 90 -6.13 1.48 -8.09
N ALA A 91 -5.40 2.43 -8.68
CA ALA A 91 -3.97 2.61 -8.47
C ALA A 91 -3.71 3.98 -7.83
N GLY A 92 -2.98 3.98 -6.72
CA GLY A 92 -2.44 5.18 -6.09
C GLY A 92 -0.94 5.28 -6.35
N VAL A 93 -0.46 6.46 -6.73
CA VAL A 93 0.98 6.74 -6.84
C VAL A 93 1.41 7.51 -5.61
N VAL A 94 2.47 7.02 -4.97
CA VAL A 94 3.15 7.68 -3.85
C VAL A 94 4.47 8.23 -4.38
N ASN A 95 4.72 9.50 -4.15
CA ASN A 95 5.98 10.16 -4.48
C ASN A 95 6.54 10.85 -3.25
N GLU A 96 7.84 10.75 -3.08
CA GLU A 96 8.58 11.54 -2.10
C GLU A 96 9.65 12.36 -2.80
N PHE A 97 9.62 13.68 -2.60
CA PHE A 97 10.51 14.63 -3.23
C PHE A 97 11.45 15.22 -2.19
N ASP A 98 12.76 15.05 -2.38
CA ASP A 98 13.78 15.77 -1.64
C ASP A 98 13.66 17.29 -1.92
N THR A 99 13.57 18.06 -0.82
CA THR A 99 13.43 19.52 -0.81
C THR A 99 14.77 20.26 -0.71
N THR A 100 15.86 19.55 -0.41
CA THR A 100 17.20 20.12 -0.20
C THR A 100 18.06 20.08 -1.46
N GLY A 101 17.76 19.15 -2.38
CA GLY A 101 18.59 18.88 -3.55
C GLY A 101 19.82 18.01 -3.26
N ALA A 102 19.88 17.37 -2.08
CA ALA A 102 20.91 16.41 -1.71
C ALA A 102 20.81 15.09 -2.49
N HIS A 103 19.60 14.70 -2.91
CA HIS A 103 19.41 13.51 -3.73
C HIS A 103 19.81 13.81 -5.18
N VAL A 104 20.62 12.93 -5.79
CA VAL A 104 21.05 13.01 -7.22
C VAL A 104 20.89 11.65 -7.88
N GLY A 105 20.23 11.59 -9.05
CA GLY A 105 20.00 10.36 -9.81
C GLY A 105 18.53 9.94 -9.92
N PRO A 106 18.25 8.73 -10.47
CA PRO A 106 16.90 8.19 -10.59
C PRO A 106 16.33 7.80 -9.21
N PRO A 107 15.00 7.63 -9.11
CA PRO A 107 14.36 7.12 -7.89
C PRO A 107 14.97 5.79 -7.43
N VAL A 108 15.17 5.66 -6.12
CA VAL A 108 15.79 4.49 -5.51
C VAL A 108 14.75 3.36 -5.37
N ALA A 109 15.14 2.12 -5.67
CA ALA A 109 14.30 0.95 -5.41
C ALA A 109 14.37 0.54 -3.93
N ALA A 110 13.28 -0.02 -3.40
CA ALA A 110 13.28 -0.61 -2.07
C ALA A 110 14.30 -1.76 -1.99
N ALA A 111 15.10 -1.80 -0.93
CA ALA A 111 16.07 -2.86 -0.67
C ALA A 111 15.37 -4.15 -0.27
N THR A 112 14.29 -4.06 0.50
CA THR A 112 13.42 -5.20 0.82
C THR A 112 11.96 -4.77 0.78
N ALA A 113 11.08 -5.74 0.50
CA ALA A 113 9.65 -5.56 0.59
C ALA A 113 9.00 -6.82 1.17
N ARG A 114 7.95 -6.62 1.98
CA ARG A 114 7.14 -7.69 2.55
C ARG A 114 5.69 -7.29 2.48
N ARG A 115 4.81 -8.21 2.10
CA ARG A 115 3.37 -8.02 2.17
C ARG A 115 2.75 -9.04 3.10
N VAL A 116 1.93 -8.56 4.03
CA VAL A 116 0.97 -9.35 4.81
C VAL A 116 -0.40 -9.11 4.19
N SER A 117 -1.04 -10.15 3.67
CA SER A 117 -2.36 -10.07 3.03
C SER A 117 -3.38 -10.96 3.73
N PHE A 118 -4.63 -10.52 3.73
CA PHE A 118 -5.75 -11.24 4.32
C PHE A 118 -6.81 -11.50 3.26
N HIS A 119 -7.19 -12.76 3.13
CA HIS A 119 -8.05 -13.27 2.06
C HIS A 119 -9.35 -13.82 2.62
N ARG A 120 -10.46 -13.59 1.91
CA ARG A 120 -11.78 -14.07 2.30
C ARG A 120 -11.89 -15.57 2.02
N ARG A 121 -12.30 -16.36 3.02
CA ARG A 121 -12.48 -17.82 2.87
C ARG A 121 -13.53 -18.23 1.83
N VAL A 122 -14.50 -17.36 1.56
CA VAL A 122 -15.62 -17.68 0.68
C VAL A 122 -15.23 -17.73 -0.80
N ASN A 123 -14.23 -16.93 -1.21
CA ASN A 123 -13.90 -16.78 -2.63
C ASN A 123 -12.42 -16.44 -2.91
N GLY A 124 -11.55 -16.41 -1.90
CA GLY A 124 -10.14 -16.14 -2.05
C GLY A 124 -9.77 -14.68 -2.35
N THR A 125 -10.74 -13.76 -2.45
CA THR A 125 -10.46 -12.35 -2.73
C THR A 125 -9.72 -11.69 -1.57
N THR A 126 -8.79 -10.78 -1.88
CA THR A 126 -8.09 -10.00 -0.86
C THR A 126 -9.07 -9.06 -0.17
N ALA A 127 -9.15 -9.13 1.15
CA ALA A 127 -9.90 -8.18 1.98
C ALA A 127 -9.02 -6.98 2.39
N TYR A 128 -7.75 -7.26 2.68
CA TYR A 128 -6.79 -6.26 3.12
C TYR A 128 -5.35 -6.69 2.81
N ALA A 129 -4.47 -5.73 2.47
CA ALA A 129 -3.04 -5.98 2.35
C ALA A 129 -2.22 -4.85 3.01
N HIS A 130 -1.21 -5.22 3.78
CA HIS A 130 -0.20 -4.33 4.34
C HIS A 130 1.15 -4.64 3.70
N THR A 131 1.72 -3.69 2.98
CA THR A 131 3.05 -3.83 2.39
C THR A 131 4.04 -2.96 3.15
N VAL A 132 5.18 -3.51 3.53
CA VAL A 132 6.33 -2.76 4.04
C VAL A 132 7.39 -2.69 2.95
N ARG A 133 7.96 -1.52 2.74
CA ARG A 133 9.07 -1.27 1.81
C ARG A 133 10.21 -0.57 2.56
N VAL A 134 11.35 -1.24 2.67
CA VAL A 134 12.54 -0.70 3.33
C VAL A 134 13.52 -0.23 2.27
N TYR A 135 13.80 1.07 2.23
CA TYR A 135 14.77 1.68 1.32
C TYR A 135 16.17 1.65 1.95
N PRO A 136 17.24 1.80 1.14
CA PRO A 136 18.62 1.76 1.65
C PRO A 136 18.85 2.71 2.84
N GLY A 137 19.30 2.15 3.97
CA GLY A 137 19.54 2.88 5.22
C GLY A 137 18.29 3.17 6.06
N GLY A 138 17.10 2.73 5.62
CA GLY A 138 15.89 2.72 6.43
C GLY A 138 15.95 1.68 7.54
N ARG A 139 15.10 1.87 8.56
CA ARG A 139 14.93 0.91 9.66
C ARG A 139 14.37 -0.40 9.12
N ASP A 140 14.96 -1.51 9.54
CA ASP A 140 14.40 -2.83 9.27
C ASP A 140 13.07 -3.03 10.01
N VAL A 141 12.15 -3.73 9.36
CA VAL A 141 10.84 -4.08 9.89
C VAL A 141 10.73 -5.58 9.84
N SER A 142 10.64 -6.21 11.01
CA SER A 142 10.54 -7.66 11.10
C SER A 142 9.21 -8.18 10.53
N GLU A 143 9.15 -9.46 10.19
CA GLU A 143 7.89 -10.09 9.79
C GLU A 143 6.83 -9.99 10.90
N GLN A 144 7.23 -10.22 12.15
CA GLN A 144 6.31 -10.15 13.29
C GLN A 144 5.76 -8.73 13.50
N GLU A 145 6.60 -7.70 13.30
CA GLU A 145 6.17 -6.31 13.34
C GLU A 145 5.18 -6.00 12.22
N ALA A 146 5.48 -6.43 10.99
CA ALA A 146 4.56 -6.26 9.85
C ALA A 146 3.21 -6.96 10.08
N ILE A 147 3.23 -8.19 10.63
CA ILE A 147 2.00 -8.93 10.98
C ILE A 147 1.23 -8.18 12.07
N ALA A 148 1.90 -7.73 13.14
CA ALA A 148 1.26 -7.03 14.24
C ALA A 148 0.60 -5.72 13.75
N THR A 149 1.30 -4.94 12.93
CA THR A 149 0.77 -3.73 12.31
C THR A 149 -0.44 -4.03 11.43
N ALA A 150 -0.36 -5.07 10.59
CA ALA A 150 -1.46 -5.45 9.71
C ALA A 150 -2.70 -5.91 10.49
N LEU A 151 -2.52 -6.72 11.53
CA LEU A 151 -3.59 -7.15 12.43
C LEU A 151 -4.23 -5.98 13.18
N GLY A 152 -3.43 -5.00 13.61
CA GLY A 152 -3.92 -3.81 14.31
C GLY A 152 -4.84 -2.92 13.47
N ILE A 153 -4.77 -3.02 12.14
CA ILE A 153 -5.59 -2.23 11.20
C ILE A 153 -6.94 -2.90 10.91
N LEU A 154 -7.03 -4.24 10.96
CA LEU A 154 -8.27 -4.95 10.61
C LEU A 154 -9.54 -4.45 11.32
N PRO A 155 -9.52 -4.12 12.63
CA PRO A 155 -10.72 -3.64 13.32
C PRO A 155 -11.26 -2.32 12.77
N SER A 156 -10.39 -1.39 12.35
CA SER A 156 -10.85 -0.11 11.78
C SER A 156 -11.50 -0.27 10.41
N LEU A 157 -11.20 -1.37 9.73
CA LEU A 157 -11.83 -1.78 8.46
C LEU A 157 -13.09 -2.65 8.66
N GLY A 158 -13.47 -2.94 9.90
CA GLY A 158 -14.58 -3.85 10.20
C GLY A 158 -14.31 -5.29 9.81
N LEU A 159 -13.04 -5.70 9.75
CA LEU A 159 -12.61 -7.04 9.38
C LEU A 159 -12.22 -7.86 10.62
N ASP A 160 -12.78 -9.06 10.73
CA ASP A 160 -12.40 -10.03 11.76
C ASP A 160 -11.26 -10.94 11.24
N PRO A 161 -10.07 -10.94 11.86
CA PRO A 161 -8.98 -11.83 11.46
C PRO A 161 -9.37 -13.30 11.52
N ALA A 162 -10.24 -13.70 12.46
CA ALA A 162 -10.68 -15.08 12.58
C ALA A 162 -11.48 -15.53 11.36
N GLY A 163 -12.06 -14.61 10.58
CA GLY A 163 -12.78 -14.84 9.34
C GLY A 163 -11.92 -14.91 8.07
N LEU A 164 -10.60 -14.69 8.18
CA LEU A 164 -9.70 -14.50 7.04
C LEU A 164 -8.56 -15.52 7.01
N ILE A 165 -7.93 -15.68 5.85
CA ILE A 165 -6.68 -16.43 5.68
C ILE A 165 -5.56 -15.43 5.51
N MET A 166 -4.58 -15.46 6.41
CA MET A 166 -3.40 -14.59 6.34
C MET A 166 -2.31 -15.25 5.49
N LYS A 167 -1.68 -14.47 4.61
CA LYS A 167 -0.49 -14.87 3.85
C LYS A 167 0.60 -13.82 4.01
N VAL A 168 1.85 -14.27 3.98
CA VAL A 168 3.03 -13.40 3.99
C VAL A 168 3.85 -13.72 2.74
N THR A 169 4.27 -12.69 2.01
CA THR A 169 5.16 -12.84 0.86
C THR A 169 6.25 -11.77 0.89
N THR A 170 7.44 -12.16 0.45
CA THR A 170 8.59 -11.27 0.25
C THR A 170 9.03 -11.22 -1.21
N ASP A 171 8.32 -11.90 -2.11
CA ASP A 171 8.63 -11.90 -3.54
C ASP A 171 8.39 -10.49 -4.13
N PRO A 172 9.41 -9.83 -4.70
CA PRO A 172 9.29 -8.49 -5.28
C PRO A 172 8.22 -8.35 -6.37
N ALA A 173 7.96 -9.41 -7.15
CA ALA A 173 6.91 -9.38 -8.18
C ALA A 173 5.51 -9.39 -7.53
N SER A 174 5.32 -10.29 -6.56
CA SER A 174 4.08 -10.46 -5.79
C SER A 174 3.66 -9.22 -4.98
N VAL A 175 4.61 -8.53 -4.33
CA VAL A 175 4.29 -7.40 -3.42
C VAL A 175 3.70 -6.17 -4.14
N SER A 176 3.90 -6.04 -5.46
CA SER A 176 3.50 -4.87 -6.24
C SER A 176 2.22 -5.08 -7.05
N ARG A 177 1.71 -6.32 -7.12
CA ARG A 177 0.54 -6.69 -7.92
C ARG A 177 -0.70 -6.95 -7.05
N PRO A 178 -1.93 -6.76 -7.55
CA PRO A 178 -3.11 -7.31 -6.89
C PRO A 178 -3.02 -8.84 -6.84
N GLN A 179 -3.44 -9.43 -5.72
CA GLN A 179 -3.36 -10.88 -5.50
C GLN A 179 -4.71 -11.42 -5.07
N ARG A 180 -4.90 -12.72 -5.33
CA ARG A 180 -5.97 -13.54 -4.76
C ARG A 180 -5.39 -14.83 -4.20
N LEU A 181 -6.12 -15.46 -3.30
CA LEU A 181 -5.82 -16.79 -2.81
C LEU A 181 -6.57 -17.84 -3.64
N ASP A 182 -5.85 -18.80 -4.19
CA ASP A 182 -6.48 -20.03 -4.68
C ASP A 182 -6.89 -20.88 -3.47
N LEU A 183 -8.19 -21.09 -3.29
CA LEU A 183 -8.72 -21.84 -2.16
C LEU A 183 -8.48 -23.36 -2.27
N ALA A 184 -8.19 -23.87 -3.46
CA ALA A 184 -7.92 -25.29 -3.67
C ALA A 184 -6.45 -25.64 -3.38
N THR A 185 -5.52 -24.77 -3.79
CA THR A 185 -4.08 -25.00 -3.62
C THR A 185 -3.47 -24.27 -2.42
N ASP A 186 -4.19 -23.31 -1.85
CA ASP A 186 -3.71 -22.41 -0.78
C ASP A 186 -2.51 -21.53 -1.22
N GLU A 187 -2.38 -21.29 -2.53
CA GLU A 187 -1.33 -20.49 -3.15
C GLU A 187 -1.84 -19.08 -3.52
N LEU A 188 -0.93 -18.11 -3.51
CA LEU A 188 -1.22 -16.76 -4.01
C LEU A 188 -1.12 -16.74 -5.53
N LEU A 189 -2.14 -16.20 -6.18
CA LEU A 189 -2.18 -15.95 -7.61
C LEU A 189 -2.17 -14.44 -7.85
N ASP A 190 -1.36 -13.99 -8.80
CA ASP A 190 -1.44 -12.63 -9.31
C ASP A 190 -2.74 -12.48 -10.10
N GLU A 191 -3.53 -11.46 -9.79
CA GLU A 191 -4.65 -11.08 -10.66
C GLU A 191 -4.05 -10.42 -11.91
N SER A 192 -4.38 -10.95 -13.09
CA SER A 192 -3.86 -10.40 -14.34
C SER A 192 -4.36 -8.97 -14.53
N ALA A 193 -3.44 -8.07 -14.85
CA ALA A 193 -3.80 -6.74 -15.33
C ALA A 193 -4.29 -6.79 -16.79
N ASP A 194 -4.17 -7.94 -17.45
CA ASP A 194 -4.35 -8.10 -18.90
C ASP A 194 -5.80 -7.89 -19.37
N GLY A 195 -6.79 -7.95 -18.46
CA GLY A 195 -8.17 -7.56 -18.76
C GLY A 195 -8.40 -6.03 -18.76
N PHE A 196 -7.39 -5.23 -18.45
CA PHE A 196 -7.47 -3.76 -18.37
C PHE A 196 -6.81 -3.04 -19.56
N PHE A 197 -6.16 -3.77 -20.47
CA PHE A 197 -5.41 -3.20 -21.62
C PHE A 197 -5.85 -3.72 -23.01
N GLU A 198 -6.97 -4.44 -23.11
CA GLU A 198 -7.64 -4.71 -24.41
C GLU A 198 -8.75 -3.69 -24.70
#